data_AF-A0A1F3NUV1-F1
#
_entry.id   AF-A0A1F3NUV1-F1
#
_cell.length_a   1.000
_cell.length_b   1.000
_cell.length_c   1.000
_cell.angle_alpha   90.00
_cell.angle_beta   90.00
_cell.angle_gamma   90.00
#
_symmetry.space_group_name_H-M   'P 1'
#
loop_
_entity.id
_entity.type
_entity.pdbx_description
1 polymer ?
#
loop_
_entity_poly.entity_id
_entity_poly.type
_entity_poly.pdbx_seq_one_letter_code
_entity_poly.pdbx_strand_id
1 'polypeptide(L)'
;MFFNNTTFIMQSVSDPFGWGWDFFGTANIPWHQMMPRLVPWLQALVILTGYYLSLRDITRTWNHEKANNRKLLIQSIPIGLFITAAASLMIVFFTN
;
A
#
# COMPACT_ATOMS: atom_id res chain seq x y z
N MET A 1 5.55 -4.60 4.24
CA MET A 1 6.14 -5.85 4.78
C MET A 1 7.61 -5.68 5.19
N PHE A 2 8.43 -4.93 4.43
CA PHE A 2 9.85 -4.73 4.75
C PHE A 2 10.15 -4.25 6.19
N PHE A 3 9.43 -3.25 6.71
CA PHE A 3 9.68 -2.70 8.06
C PHE A 3 9.33 -3.65 9.22
N ASN A 4 8.45 -4.62 8.98
CA ASN A 4 7.96 -5.52 10.02
C ASN A 4 8.94 -6.68 10.29
N ASN A 5 9.67 -7.09 9.25
CA ASN A 5 10.44 -8.34 9.26
C ASN A 5 11.95 -8.11 9.23
N THR A 6 12.43 -6.90 9.53
CA THR A 6 13.87 -6.61 9.46
C THR A 6 14.68 -7.51 10.41
N THR A 7 14.24 -7.64 11.67
CA THR A 7 14.89 -8.55 12.63
C THR A 7 14.70 -10.01 12.24
N PHE A 8 13.56 -10.36 11.66
CA PHE A 8 13.30 -11.70 11.15
C PHE A 8 14.26 -12.08 10.02
N ILE A 9 14.51 -11.17 9.09
CA ILE A 9 15.48 -11.39 8.01
C ILE A 9 16.89 -11.62 8.59
N MET A 10 17.30 -10.84 9.59
CA MET A 10 18.60 -11.03 10.25
C MET A 10 18.69 -12.36 11.00
N GLN A 11 17.62 -12.78 11.68
CA GLN A 11 17.55 -14.10 12.33
C GLN A 11 17.68 -15.23 11.30
N SER A 12 16.89 -15.18 10.22
CA SER A 12 16.90 -16.21 9.17
C SER A 12 18.23 -16.27 8.40
N VAL A 13 18.97 -15.17 8.32
CA VAL A 13 20.32 -15.18 7.74
C VAL A 13 21.34 -15.78 8.70
N SER A 14 21.18 -15.58 10.01
CA SER A 14 22.07 -16.14 11.04
C SER A 14 21.84 -17.63 11.30
N ASP A 15 20.58 -18.07 11.24
CA ASP A 15 20.18 -19.48 11.37
C ASP A 15 19.16 -19.86 10.28
N PRO A 16 19.60 -20.13 9.05
CA PRO A 16 18.70 -20.43 7.93
C PRO A 16 17.96 -21.76 8.07
N PHE A 17 18.49 -22.70 8.86
CA PHE A 17 17.92 -24.04 9.03
C PHE A 17 17.30 -24.27 10.42
N GLY A 18 17.42 -23.32 11.36
CA GLY A 18 16.89 -23.46 12.71
C GLY A 18 17.66 -24.50 13.55
N TRP A 19 18.91 -24.80 13.18
CA TRP A 19 19.72 -25.84 13.83
C TRP A 19 20.53 -25.30 15.01
N GLY A 20 20.32 -24.03 15.37
CA GLY A 20 21.07 -23.35 16.44
C GLY A 20 22.43 -22.84 15.97
N TRP A 21 22.63 -22.70 14.66
CA TRP A 21 23.79 -22.01 14.10
C TRP A 21 23.62 -20.50 14.32
N ASP A 22 24.73 -19.78 14.48
CA ASP A 22 24.67 -18.34 14.67
C ASP A 22 25.83 -17.66 13.95
N PHE A 23 25.71 -17.55 12.62
CA PHE A 23 26.78 -17.01 11.78
C PHE A 23 27.13 -15.55 12.09
N PHE A 24 26.15 -14.77 12.56
CA PHE A 24 26.28 -13.32 12.77
C PHE A 24 26.04 -12.90 14.23
N GLY A 25 25.79 -13.83 15.15
CA GLY A 25 25.44 -13.50 16.54
C GLY A 25 23.99 -12.99 16.70
N THR A 26 23.17 -13.08 15.65
CA THR A 26 21.83 -12.47 15.58
C THR A 26 20.68 -13.48 15.60
N ALA A 27 20.96 -14.78 15.72
CA ALA A 27 19.92 -15.83 15.71
C ALA A 27 18.93 -15.70 16.88
N ASN A 28 19.39 -15.21 18.04
CA ASN A 28 18.60 -15.12 19.28
C ASN A 28 18.03 -13.71 19.58
N ILE A 29 18.16 -12.76 18.66
CA ILE A 29 17.62 -11.39 18.87
C ILE A 29 16.09 -11.47 18.92
N PRO A 30 15.40 -10.81 19.86
CA PRO A 30 13.93 -10.81 19.88
C PRO A 30 13.37 -10.12 18.63
N TRP A 31 12.24 -10.61 18.13
CA TRP A 31 11.57 -9.99 16.99
C TRP A 31 11.08 -8.59 17.37
N HIS A 32 11.47 -7.59 16.58
CA HIS A 32 11.10 -6.20 16.80
C HIS A 32 10.67 -5.55 15.49
N GLN A 33 9.46 -5.01 15.48
CA GLN A 33 8.93 -4.26 14.33
C GLN A 33 9.66 -2.92 14.24
N MET A 34 10.32 -2.62 13.12
CA MET A 34 10.94 -1.31 12.96
C MET A 34 9.87 -0.28 12.61
N MET A 35 9.77 0.76 13.44
CA MET A 35 8.91 1.93 13.20
C MET A 35 7.45 1.57 12.84
N PRO A 36 6.75 0.75 13.65
CA PRO A 36 5.39 0.27 13.32
C PRO A 36 4.41 1.44 13.12
N ARG A 37 4.64 2.57 13.81
CA ARG A 37 3.82 3.77 13.71
C ARG A 37 3.91 4.48 12.36
N LEU A 38 4.99 4.30 11.58
CA LEU A 38 5.14 4.92 10.26
C LEU A 38 4.45 4.14 9.14
N VAL A 39 4.20 2.84 9.33
CA VAL A 39 3.66 1.96 8.29
C VAL A 39 2.27 2.44 7.80
N PRO A 40 1.31 2.78 8.68
CA PRO A 40 0.02 3.34 8.26
C PRO A 40 0.13 4.60 7.40
N TRP A 41 1.04 5.50 7.75
CA TRP A 41 1.23 6.76 7.02
C TRP A 41 1.79 6.54 5.62
N LEU A 42 2.76 5.64 5.47
CA LEU A 42 3.29 5.27 4.16
C LEU A 42 2.23 4.58 3.31
N GLN A 43 1.42 3.69 3.90
CA GLN A 43 0.31 3.04 3.21
C GLN A 43 -0.74 4.05 2.74
N ALA A 44 -1.13 5.00 3.60
CA ALA A 44 -2.06 6.07 3.25
C ALA A 44 -1.53 6.95 2.11
N LEU A 45 -0.23 7.29 2.11
CA LEU A 45 0.40 8.08 1.04
C LEU A 45 0.33 7.35 -0.30
N VAL A 46 0.63 6.05 -0.32
CA VAL A 46 0.55 5.22 -1.54
C VAL A 46 -0.89 5.15 -2.06
N ILE A 47 -1.87 4.97 -1.17
CA ILE A 47 -3.30 4.95 -1.54
C ILE A 47 -3.72 6.30 -2.14
N LEU A 48 -3.37 7.41 -1.50
CA LEU A 48 -3.69 8.76 -2.01
C LEU A 48 -3.06 9.02 -3.37
N THR A 49 -1.82 8.55 -3.58
CA THR A 49 -1.13 8.67 -4.87
C THR A 49 -1.85 7.87 -5.94
N GLY A 50 -2.22 6.62 -5.67
CA GLY A 50 -2.99 5.79 -6.59
C GLY A 50 -4.37 6.37 -6.90
N TYR A 51 -5.05 6.91 -5.89
CA TYR A 51 -6.33 7.61 -6.02
C TYR A 51 -6.21 8.82 -6.97
N TYR A 52 -5.22 9.68 -6.75
CA TYR A 52 -4.94 10.83 -7.61
C TYR A 52 -4.67 10.43 -9.06
N LEU A 53 -3.82 9.42 -9.28
CA LEU A 53 -3.51 8.92 -10.63
C LEU A 53 -4.75 8.35 -11.32
N SER A 54 -5.58 7.61 -10.59
CA SER A 54 -6.82 7.04 -11.13
C SER A 54 -7.81 8.12 -11.58
N LEU A 55 -8.01 9.16 -10.76
CA LEU A 55 -8.85 10.31 -11.14
C LEU A 55 -8.28 11.08 -12.34
N ARG A 56 -6.96 11.24 -12.39
CA ARG A 56 -6.26 11.87 -13.52
C ARG A 56 -6.47 11.09 -14.82
N ASP A 57 -6.49 9.76 -14.77
CA ASP A 57 -6.69 8.94 -15.97
C ASP A 57 -8.14 8.93 -16.44
N ILE A 58 -9.11 8.99 -15.52
CA ILE A 58 -10.53 9.20 -15.85
C ILE A 58 -10.71 10.53 -16.59
N THR A 59 -10.13 11.61 -16.08
CA THR A 59 -10.22 12.95 -16.71
C THR A 59 -9.48 13.03 -18.04
N ARG A 60 -8.34 12.35 -18.19
CA ARG A 60 -7.67 12.20 -19.49
C ARG A 60 -8.52 11.48 -20.52
N THR A 61 -9.20 10.41 -20.11
CA THR A 61 -10.09 9.65 -21.01
C THR A 61 -11.23 10.51 -21.54
N TRP A 62 -11.80 11.39 -20.70
CA TRP A 62 -12.79 12.38 -21.14
C TRP A 62 -12.25 13.27 -22.27
N ASN A 63 -11.03 13.77 -22.18
CA ASN A 63 -10.46 14.64 -23.21
C ASN A 63 -10.22 13.93 -24.56
N HIS A 64 -10.05 12.61 -24.57
CA HIS A 64 -9.85 11.83 -25.80
C HIS A 64 -11.16 11.43 -26.48
N GLU A 65 -12.21 11.18 -25.70
CA GLU A 65 -13.54 10.85 -26.21
C GLU A 65 -14.29 12.14 -26.59
N LYS A 66 -14.42 12.45 -27.89
CA LYS A 66 -15.35 13.48 -28.42
C LYS A 66 -16.83 13.12 -28.23
N ALA A 67 -17.18 12.41 -27.17
CA ALA A 67 -18.55 12.00 -26.89
C ALA A 67 -19.30 13.09 -26.12
N ASN A 68 -20.63 13.02 -26.17
CA ASN A 68 -21.54 13.97 -25.53
C ASN A 68 -21.26 14.08 -24.01
N ASN A 69 -20.87 15.26 -23.52
CA ASN A 69 -20.39 15.51 -22.14
C ASN A 69 -21.28 14.88 -21.05
N ARG A 70 -22.59 14.84 -21.25
CA ARG A 70 -23.54 14.30 -20.27
C ARG A 70 -23.49 12.77 -20.15
N LYS A 71 -23.20 12.07 -21.25
CA LYS A 71 -23.15 10.60 -21.29
C LYS A 71 -21.84 10.08 -20.71
N LEU A 72 -20.72 10.76 -20.99
CA LEU A 72 -19.41 10.51 -20.39
C LEU A 72 -19.43 10.69 -18.87
N LEU A 73 -20.01 11.79 -18.37
CA LEU A 73 -20.15 12.02 -16.93
C LEU A 73 -20.89 10.87 -16.22
N ILE A 74 -22.03 10.44 -16.77
CA ILE A 74 -22.81 9.33 -16.19
C ILE A 74 -22.01 8.01 -16.21
N GLN A 75 -21.21 7.78 -17.25
CA GLN A 75 -20.35 6.59 -17.34
C GLN A 75 -19.17 6.62 -16.36
N SER A 76 -18.62 7.80 -16.05
CA SER A 76 -17.50 7.95 -15.12
C SER A 76 -17.90 7.91 -13.64
N ILE A 77 -19.15 8.23 -13.30
CA ILE A 77 -19.67 8.22 -11.92
C ILE A 77 -19.45 6.89 -11.19
N PRO A 78 -19.86 5.70 -11.71
CA PRO A 78 -19.70 4.45 -10.98
C PRO A 78 -18.24 4.11 -10.68
N ILE A 79 -17.34 4.42 -11.62
CA ILE A 79 -15.90 4.18 -11.48
C ILE A 79 -15.31 5.14 -10.44
N GLY A 80 -15.63 6.42 -10.53
CA GLY A 80 -15.17 7.43 -9.56
C GLY A 80 -15.66 7.16 -8.14
N LEU A 81 -16.93 6.75 -8.00
CA LEU A 81 -17.52 6.35 -6.72
C LEU A 81 -16.77 5.14 -6.14
N PHE A 82 -16.55 4.10 -6.94
CA PHE A 82 -15.84 2.89 -6.51
C PHE A 82 -14.43 3.20 -6.03
N ILE A 83 -13.66 3.97 -6.80
CA ILE A 83 -12.28 4.36 -6.45
C ILE A 83 -12.26 5.20 -5.16
N THR A 84 -13.21 6.11 -4.99
CA THR A 84 -13.32 6.94 -3.77
C THR A 84 -13.68 6.10 -2.55
N ALA A 85 -14.64 5.19 -2.68
CA ALA A 85 -15.05 4.30 -1.60
C ALA A 85 -13.91 3.34 -1.21
N ALA A 86 -13.23 2.74 -2.19
CA ALA A 86 -12.09 1.86 -1.96
C ALA A 86 -10.94 2.60 -1.26
N ALA A 87 -10.55 3.79 -1.75
CA ALA A 87 -9.50 4.59 -1.14
C ALA A 87 -9.85 4.96 0.31
N SER A 88 -11.08 5.39 0.57
CA SER A 88 -11.55 5.76 1.91
C SER A 88 -11.54 4.57 2.86
N LEU A 89 -12.07 3.42 2.44
CA LEU A 89 -12.06 2.19 3.22
C LEU A 89 -10.65 1.74 3.56
N MET A 90 -9.73 1.76 2.58
CA MET A 90 -8.34 1.36 2.83
C MET A 90 -7.62 2.32 3.78
N ILE A 91 -7.83 3.63 3.65
CA ILE A 91 -7.24 4.61 4.58
C ILE A 91 -7.74 4.34 5.99
N VAL A 92 -9.06 4.23 6.19
CA VAL A 92 -9.66 3.94 7.51
C VAL A 92 -9.10 2.63 8.07
N PHE A 93 -9.06 1.56 7.27
CA PHE A 93 -8.54 0.25 7.68
C PHE A 93 -7.08 0.29 8.14
N PHE A 94 -6.22 1.11 7.53
CA PHE A 94 -4.81 1.19 7.93
C PHE A 94 -4.56 2.17 9.07
N THR A 95 -5.40 3.20 9.24
CA THR A 95 -5.18 4.25 10.25
C THR A 95 -5.95 4.05 11.56
N ASN A 96 -6.95 3.16 11.60
CA ASN A 96 -7.80 2.87 12.76
C ASN A 96 -7.56 1.44 13.26
#